data_AF-A0A3M0YFE5-F1
#
_entry.id   AF-A0A3M0YFE5-F1
#
_cell.length_a   1.000
_cell.length_b   1.000
_cell.length_c   1.000
_cell.angle_alpha   90.00
_cell.angle_beta   90.00
_cell.angle_gamma   90.00
#
_symmetry.space_group_name_H-M   'P 1'
#
loop_
_entity.id
_entity.type
_entity.pdbx_description
1 polymer ?
#
loop_
_entity_poly.entity_id
_entity_poly.type
_entity_poly.pdbx_seq_one_letter_code
_entity_poly.pdbx_strand_id
1 'polypeptide(L)'
;MAIFIFLVLSYVLLSIALYFVFAKAGEKGWKGLVPGLNFVVWARLIGRKPEYALLLLVPIVNIFIYAGMAIDMVRSFGKYGFWQAALAVVYAPGYFLYLGLKPEEKYLGPALEAERAFMRRLNEAREKGDKRTLRKLMRNNPYQKSALREWAEAIIFAVFAAAFIRMFLIEAYTIPTSSMEQTLLVGDFLFVSKVNYGIRTPQTVLMVPLLHNRIPGLDRESYLAKPNIPFTRLPALETIDHNEIVVFNYPEGDSVYVFPQRTWSIHDYRRGAIPEPYAQAIRNGRVELVVRPLDKKDHYIKRCIGLPGDTLEIRDRQVYINGQPAKNPSKMQFLYRISPPNSINPRKLEEWGVNTVESNPAAGLYFLTNEQVEKVKALDPNIKVEVFSPDNPNPYHLFPHDPKHFPGWTVDNYGPVWIPKKGATVRLTPENIAMFRRVITAYEHHTLEERDGKFFIDGKETDTYTFAQDYYWMMGDNRHNSEDSRVWGFVPFDHVVGKPLFIWFSLKNGN
;
A
#
# COMPACT_ATOMS: atom_id res chain seq x y z
N MET A 1 -8.40 11.52 17.50
CA MET A 1 -8.84 12.77 18.15
C MET A 1 -7.88 13.95 17.91
N ALA A 2 -6.58 13.83 18.19
CA ALA A 2 -5.61 14.94 18.07
C ALA A 2 -5.50 15.58 16.68
N ILE A 3 -5.49 14.79 15.59
CA ILE A 3 -5.39 15.32 14.22
C ILE A 3 -6.66 16.05 13.80
N PHE A 4 -7.84 15.50 14.12
CA PHE A 4 -9.10 16.17 13.83
C PHE A 4 -9.18 17.52 14.54
N ILE A 5 -8.82 17.56 15.83
CA ILE A 5 -8.71 18.81 16.58
C ILE A 5 -7.72 19.76 15.90
N PHE A 6 -6.52 19.28 15.51
CA PHE A 6 -5.54 20.09 14.80
C PHE A 6 -6.07 20.65 13.48
N LEU A 7 -6.80 19.87 12.68
CA LEU A 7 -7.37 20.31 11.41
C LEU A 7 -8.49 21.33 11.64
N VAL A 8 -9.36 21.12 12.63
CA VAL A 8 -10.41 22.07 13.01
C VAL A 8 -9.80 23.37 13.52
N LEU A 9 -8.81 23.31 14.42
CA LEU A 9 -8.10 24.49 14.90
C LEU A 9 -7.37 25.21 13.77
N SER A 10 -6.70 24.48 12.88
CA SER A 10 -6.03 25.04 11.70
C SER A 10 -7.03 25.74 10.77
N TYR A 11 -8.23 25.17 10.60
CA TYR A 11 -9.29 25.78 9.81
C TYR A 11 -9.89 27.04 10.46
N VAL A 12 -10.10 27.02 11.78
CA VAL A 12 -10.55 28.20 12.53
C VAL A 12 -9.51 29.31 12.43
N LEU A 13 -8.23 28.97 12.65
CA LEU A 13 -7.12 29.91 12.49
C LEU A 13 -7.00 30.44 11.07
N LEU A 14 -7.20 29.60 10.05
CA LEU A 14 -7.25 30.03 8.66
C LEU A 14 -8.38 31.05 8.45
N SER A 15 -9.56 30.79 8.99
CA SER A 15 -10.72 31.67 8.84
C SER A 15 -10.48 33.02 9.52
N ILE A 16 -9.85 33.03 10.70
CA ILE A 16 -9.40 34.26 11.37
C ILE A 16 -8.32 34.98 10.54
N ALA A 17 -7.37 34.24 9.97
CA ALA A 17 -6.36 34.81 9.09
C ALA A 17 -7.00 35.52 7.89
N LEU A 18 -7.96 34.84 7.25
CA LEU A 18 -8.72 35.37 6.11
C LEU A 18 -9.55 36.59 6.49
N TYR A 19 -10.07 36.70 7.71
CA TYR A 19 -10.75 37.91 8.18
C TYR A 19 -9.86 39.16 8.02
N PHE A 20 -8.61 39.08 8.47
CA PHE A 20 -7.66 40.20 8.37
C PHE A 20 -7.16 40.42 6.94
N VAL A 21 -6.86 39.34 6.21
CA VAL A 21 -6.44 39.40 4.81
C VAL A 21 -7.52 40.04 3.93
N PHE A 22 -8.78 39.68 4.12
CA PHE A 22 -9.89 40.24 3.33
C PHE A 22 -10.10 41.72 3.61
N ALA A 23 -10.01 42.14 4.88
CA ALA A 23 -10.07 43.55 5.24
C ALA A 23 -8.99 44.37 4.51
N LYS A 24 -7.76 43.84 4.40
CA LYS A 24 -6.68 44.48 3.63
C LYS A 24 -6.92 44.52 2.13
N ALA A 25 -7.66 43.56 1.60
CA ALA A 25 -8.03 43.52 0.20
C ALA A 25 -9.25 44.40 -0.14
N GLY A 26 -9.79 45.15 0.83
CA GLY A 26 -11.00 45.97 0.65
C GLY A 26 -12.31 45.17 0.69
N GLU A 27 -12.26 43.90 1.11
CA GLU A 27 -13.42 43.04 1.29
C GLU A 27 -13.90 43.03 2.75
N LYS A 28 -15.18 42.71 2.95
CA LYS A 28 -15.73 42.61 4.31
C LYS A 28 -15.10 41.42 5.06
N GLY A 29 -14.34 41.70 6.11
CA GLY A 29 -13.57 40.70 6.86
C GLY A 29 -14.40 39.51 7.37
N TRP A 30 -15.64 39.73 7.82
CA TRP A 30 -16.51 38.66 8.32
C TRP A 30 -16.75 37.54 7.29
N LYS A 31 -16.63 37.82 5.99
CA LYS A 31 -16.73 36.80 4.94
C LYS A 31 -15.65 35.72 5.05
N GLY A 32 -14.50 36.03 5.67
CA GLY A 32 -13.44 35.07 5.97
C GLY A 32 -13.81 34.05 7.05
N LEU A 33 -14.76 34.39 7.92
CA LEU A 33 -15.24 33.56 9.03
C LEU A 33 -16.37 32.60 8.62
N VAL A 34 -16.99 32.82 7.45
CA VAL A 34 -18.11 32.00 6.97
C VAL A 34 -17.59 30.85 6.12
N PRO A 35 -17.80 29.59 6.54
CA PRO A 35 -17.35 28.42 5.77
C PRO A 35 -17.90 28.39 4.35
N GLY A 36 -17.04 28.06 3.39
CA GLY A 36 -17.38 28.02 1.96
C GLY A 36 -17.34 29.40 1.31
N LEU A 37 -18.01 30.40 1.90
CA LEU A 37 -17.94 31.78 1.42
C LEU A 37 -16.52 32.33 1.46
N ASN A 38 -15.76 31.99 2.50
CA ASN A 38 -14.36 32.37 2.63
C ASN A 38 -13.53 31.89 1.43
N PHE A 39 -13.66 30.64 0.99
CA PHE A 39 -12.95 30.13 -0.19
C PHE A 39 -13.42 30.76 -1.50
N VAL A 40 -14.71 31.08 -1.63
CA VAL A 40 -15.26 31.77 -2.81
C VAL A 40 -14.71 33.19 -2.94
N VAL A 41 -14.65 33.93 -1.84
CA VAL A 41 -14.07 35.29 -1.82
C VAL A 41 -12.57 35.23 -2.05
N TRP A 42 -11.88 34.30 -1.39
CA TRP A 42 -10.46 34.05 -1.61
C TRP A 42 -10.17 33.79 -3.09
N ALA A 43 -10.91 32.88 -3.75
CA ALA A 43 -10.73 32.61 -5.18
C ALA A 43 -10.81 33.88 -6.04
N ARG A 44 -11.77 34.77 -5.78
CA ARG A 44 -11.86 36.07 -6.46
C ARG A 44 -10.66 36.97 -6.20
N LEU A 45 -10.23 37.10 -4.94
CA LEU A 45 -9.10 37.95 -4.55
C LEU A 45 -7.78 37.53 -5.20
N ILE A 46 -7.67 36.28 -5.66
CA ILE A 46 -6.46 35.82 -6.37
C ILE A 46 -6.64 35.79 -7.90
N GLY A 47 -7.79 36.25 -8.42
CA GLY A 47 -8.05 36.35 -9.86
C GLY A 47 -8.56 35.04 -10.47
N ARG A 48 -9.14 34.16 -9.65
CA ARG A 48 -9.83 32.93 -10.07
C ARG A 48 -11.33 33.14 -10.05
N LYS A 49 -12.04 32.32 -10.83
CA LYS A 49 -13.51 32.31 -10.80
C LYS A 49 -14.02 31.75 -9.47
N PRO A 50 -15.15 32.26 -8.92
CA PRO A 50 -15.77 31.77 -7.68
C PRO A 50 -15.95 30.25 -7.60
N GLU A 51 -16.35 29.62 -8.71
CA GLU A 51 -16.66 28.19 -8.78
C GLU A 51 -15.41 27.32 -8.60
N TYR A 52 -14.21 27.90 -8.73
CA TYR A 52 -12.96 27.20 -8.46
C TYR A 52 -12.89 26.68 -7.01
N ALA A 53 -13.58 27.34 -6.08
CA ALA A 53 -13.69 26.89 -4.70
C ALA A 53 -14.40 25.53 -4.56
N LEU A 54 -15.27 25.14 -5.51
CA LEU A 54 -15.95 23.84 -5.48
C LEU A 54 -14.97 22.66 -5.61
N LEU A 55 -13.80 22.88 -6.25
CA LEU A 55 -12.78 21.83 -6.36
C LEU A 55 -12.13 21.49 -5.01
N LEU A 56 -12.30 22.33 -3.98
CA LEU A 56 -11.87 22.00 -2.61
C LEU A 56 -12.75 20.94 -1.94
N LEU A 57 -13.94 20.65 -2.50
CA LEU A 57 -14.83 19.60 -2.03
C LEU A 57 -14.45 18.22 -2.59
N VAL A 58 -13.63 18.18 -3.64
CA VAL A 58 -13.17 16.93 -4.23
C VAL A 58 -11.95 16.45 -3.43
N PRO A 59 -12.06 15.34 -2.66
CA PRO A 59 -10.92 14.80 -1.91
C PRO A 59 -9.74 14.56 -2.86
N ILE A 60 -8.51 14.60 -2.33
CA ILE A 60 -7.26 14.42 -3.08
C ILE A 60 -6.94 15.64 -3.96
N VAL A 61 -7.87 16.08 -4.80
CA VAL A 61 -7.75 17.28 -5.64
C VAL A 61 -7.66 18.55 -4.78
N ASN A 62 -8.44 18.61 -3.70
CA ASN A 62 -8.49 19.77 -2.80
C ASN A 62 -7.12 20.22 -2.26
N ILE A 63 -6.17 19.31 -2.05
CA ILE A 63 -4.82 19.64 -1.57
C ILE A 63 -4.06 20.47 -2.60
N PHE A 64 -4.10 20.07 -3.88
CA PHE A 64 -3.46 20.82 -4.97
C PHE A 64 -4.12 22.17 -5.20
N ILE A 65 -5.45 22.21 -5.13
CA ILE A 65 -6.24 23.43 -5.27
C ILE A 65 -5.91 24.41 -4.15
N TYR A 66 -5.91 23.92 -2.89
CA TYR A 66 -5.57 24.71 -1.72
C TYR A 66 -4.13 25.26 -1.79
N ALA A 67 -3.16 24.41 -2.13
CA ALA A 67 -1.76 24.82 -2.28
C ALA A 67 -1.61 25.92 -3.34
N GLY A 68 -2.25 25.76 -4.51
CA GLY A 68 -2.26 26.77 -5.56
C GLY A 68 -2.90 28.09 -5.11
N MET A 69 -4.05 28.02 -4.45
CA MET A 69 -4.73 29.21 -3.90
C MET A 69 -3.89 29.91 -2.83
N ALA A 70 -3.15 29.16 -2.02
CA ALA A 70 -2.24 29.69 -1.00
C ALA A 70 -1.06 30.45 -1.60
N ILE A 71 -0.43 29.87 -2.63
CA ILE A 71 0.64 30.53 -3.36
C ILE A 71 0.13 31.81 -4.03
N ASP A 72 -1.03 31.77 -4.69
CA ASP A 72 -1.56 32.95 -5.38
C ASP A 72 -2.00 34.06 -4.43
N MET A 73 -2.45 33.72 -3.21
CA MET A 73 -2.74 34.73 -2.18
C MET A 73 -1.47 35.49 -1.79
N VAL A 74 -0.38 34.80 -1.47
CA VAL A 74 0.85 35.49 -1.06
C VAL A 74 1.48 36.28 -2.21
N ARG A 75 1.32 35.80 -3.46
CA ARG A 75 1.69 36.56 -4.67
C ARG A 75 0.86 37.84 -4.82
N SER A 76 -0.40 37.84 -4.37
CA SER A 76 -1.26 39.04 -4.36
C SER A 76 -0.80 40.09 -3.35
N PHE A 77 0.13 39.74 -2.44
CA PHE A 77 0.87 40.65 -1.56
C PHE A 77 2.30 40.94 -2.07
N GLY A 78 2.61 40.60 -3.32
CA GLY A 78 3.93 40.81 -3.92
C GLY A 78 5.01 39.84 -3.43
N LYS A 79 4.64 38.71 -2.81
CA LYS A 79 5.58 37.71 -2.32
C LYS A 79 5.79 36.63 -3.37
N TYR A 80 6.88 36.75 -4.12
CA TYR A 80 7.20 35.84 -5.23
C TYR A 80 8.30 34.83 -4.90
N GLY A 81 8.92 34.87 -3.73
CA GLY A 81 10.03 33.99 -3.37
C GLY A 81 9.60 32.56 -3.00
N PHE A 82 10.54 31.62 -3.07
CA PHE A 82 10.30 30.20 -2.83
C PHE A 82 9.83 29.93 -1.40
N TRP A 83 10.52 30.47 -0.39
CA TRP A 83 10.19 30.24 1.01
C TRP A 83 8.82 30.80 1.39
N GLN A 84 8.42 31.92 0.78
CA GLN A 84 7.08 32.48 0.98
C GLN A 84 6.00 31.55 0.41
N ALA A 85 6.22 30.99 -0.78
CA ALA A 85 5.31 30.00 -1.37
C ALA A 85 5.26 28.72 -0.53
N ALA A 86 6.40 28.19 -0.11
CA ALA A 86 6.50 26.99 0.72
C ALA A 86 5.78 27.17 2.07
N LEU A 87 6.00 28.28 2.77
CA LEU A 87 5.33 28.58 4.04
C LEU A 87 3.81 28.74 3.86
N ALA A 88 3.35 29.33 2.76
CA ALA A 88 1.93 29.45 2.45
C ALA A 88 1.27 28.07 2.28
N VAL A 89 1.95 27.13 1.61
CA VAL A 89 1.44 25.77 1.40
C VAL A 89 1.47 24.95 2.70
N VAL A 90 2.59 25.00 3.43
CA VAL A 90 2.80 24.19 4.64
C VAL A 90 1.91 24.67 5.80
N TYR A 91 1.80 25.99 6.01
CA TYR A 91 1.01 26.54 7.10
C TYR A 91 0.43 27.92 6.77
N ALA A 92 -0.52 27.93 5.81
CA ALA A 92 -1.26 29.12 5.43
C ALA A 92 -1.89 29.89 6.60
N PRO A 93 -2.48 29.27 7.66
CA PRO A 93 -3.06 30.02 8.78
C PRO A 93 -2.08 31.01 9.41
N GLY A 94 -0.87 30.55 9.72
CA GLY A 94 0.15 31.40 10.33
C GLY A 94 0.67 32.47 9.38
N TYR A 95 0.95 32.10 8.13
CA TYR A 95 1.52 33.06 7.17
C TYR A 95 0.49 34.10 6.70
N PHE A 96 -0.79 33.73 6.62
CA PHE A 96 -1.88 34.68 6.30
C PHE A 96 -2.17 35.61 7.48
N LEU A 97 -2.06 35.15 8.73
CA LEU A 97 -2.12 36.05 9.88
C LEU A 97 -1.00 37.08 9.85
N TYR A 98 0.23 36.65 9.54
CA TYR A 98 1.36 37.55 9.33
C TYR A 98 1.02 38.62 8.27
N LEU A 99 0.49 38.22 7.11
CA LEU A 99 0.11 39.15 6.04
C LEU A 99 -1.06 40.06 6.44
N GLY A 100 -2.05 39.53 7.17
CA GLY A 100 -3.25 40.24 7.59
C GLY A 100 -3.00 41.27 8.69
N LEU A 101 -2.09 41.00 9.63
CA LEU A 101 -1.88 41.84 10.80
C LEU A 101 -0.78 42.90 10.62
N LYS A 102 0.26 42.61 9.84
CA LYS A 102 1.42 43.52 9.73
C LYS A 102 1.14 44.76 8.88
N PRO A 103 1.22 45.99 9.40
CA PRO A 103 0.85 47.20 8.64
C PRO A 103 1.59 47.40 7.31
N GLU A 104 2.85 46.94 7.23
CA GLU A 104 3.70 47.04 6.04
C GLU A 104 3.24 46.16 4.86
N GLU A 105 2.50 45.09 5.14
CA GLU A 105 2.04 44.15 4.12
C GLU A 105 0.77 44.67 3.45
N LYS A 106 0.84 44.92 2.13
CA LYS A 106 -0.28 45.48 1.35
C LYS A 106 -0.75 44.48 0.30
N TYR A 107 -2.06 44.34 0.18
CA TYR A 107 -2.67 43.64 -0.94
C TYR A 107 -2.53 44.51 -2.20
N LEU A 108 -1.88 43.96 -3.23
CA LEU A 108 -1.53 44.66 -4.48
C LEU A 108 -2.56 44.42 -5.59
N GLY A 109 -3.56 43.57 -5.35
CA GLY A 109 -4.53 43.14 -6.34
C GLY A 109 -4.38 41.66 -6.72
N PRO A 110 -5.28 41.16 -7.59
CA PRO A 110 -5.31 39.75 -7.94
C PRO A 110 -4.06 39.33 -8.72
N ALA A 111 -3.23 38.46 -8.13
CA ALA A 111 -1.95 38.06 -8.69
C ALA A 111 -2.05 37.51 -10.12
N LEU A 112 -3.05 36.66 -10.39
CA LEU A 112 -3.22 36.04 -11.71
C LEU A 112 -3.62 37.06 -12.79
N GLU A 113 -4.39 38.09 -12.44
CA GLU A 113 -4.74 39.14 -13.38
C GLU A 113 -3.56 40.05 -13.67
N ALA A 114 -2.79 40.41 -12.64
CA ALA A 114 -1.56 41.19 -12.77
C ALA A 114 -0.52 40.45 -13.63
N GLU A 115 -0.35 39.15 -13.44
CA GLU A 115 0.53 38.31 -14.25
C GLU A 115 0.04 38.22 -15.71
N ARG A 116 -1.25 37.93 -15.94
CA ARG A 116 -1.83 37.88 -17.30
C ARG A 116 -1.69 39.23 -18.03
N ALA A 117 -1.89 40.35 -17.33
CA ALA A 117 -1.72 41.68 -17.90
C ALA A 117 -0.26 41.96 -18.27
N PHE A 118 0.69 41.57 -17.42
CA PHE A 118 2.11 41.68 -17.71
C PHE A 118 2.53 40.83 -18.92
N MET A 119 2.09 39.57 -18.98
CA MET A 119 2.40 38.66 -20.09
C MET A 119 1.79 39.13 -21.41
N ARG A 120 0.57 39.69 -21.40
CA ARG A 120 -0.04 40.31 -22.59
C ARG A 120 0.82 41.46 -23.13
N ARG A 121 1.25 42.39 -22.26
CA ARG A 121 2.15 43.49 -22.66
C ARG A 121 3.48 42.99 -23.21
N LEU A 122 4.02 41.92 -22.63
CA LEU A 122 5.27 41.29 -23.10
C LEU A 122 5.10 40.69 -24.50
N ASN A 123 4.01 39.96 -24.74
CA ASN A 123 3.70 39.35 -26.02
C ASN A 123 3.41 40.40 -27.10
N GLU A 124 2.61 41.43 -26.79
CA GLU A 124 2.35 42.55 -27.70
C GLU A 124 3.64 43.28 -28.11
N ALA A 125 4.56 43.52 -27.17
CA ALA A 125 5.86 44.12 -27.46
C ALA A 125 6.74 43.20 -28.34
N ARG A 126 6.64 41.87 -28.15
CA ARG A 126 7.34 40.86 -28.95
C ARG A 126 6.80 40.80 -30.38
N GLU A 127 5.47 40.80 -30.55
CA GLU A 127 4.80 40.78 -31.85
C GLU A 127 5.05 42.06 -32.65
N LYS A 128 5.01 43.23 -32.00
CA LYS A 128 5.31 44.52 -32.62
C LYS A 128 6.81 44.76 -32.88
N GLY A 129 7.68 43.83 -32.47
CA GLY A 129 9.14 43.98 -32.60
C GLY A 129 9.74 45.13 -31.79
N ASP A 130 9.04 45.64 -30.78
CA ASP A 130 9.50 46.76 -29.95
C ASP A 130 10.57 46.30 -28.94
N LYS A 131 11.82 46.26 -29.42
CA LYS A 131 12.99 45.83 -28.65
C LYS A 131 13.22 46.67 -27.38
N ARG A 132 12.80 47.94 -27.35
CA ARG A 132 13.02 48.83 -26.19
C ARG A 132 12.04 48.48 -25.07
N THR A 133 10.76 48.38 -25.38
CA THR A 133 9.73 47.98 -24.42
C THR A 133 9.96 46.56 -23.92
N LEU A 134 10.32 45.63 -24.82
CA LEU A 134 10.65 44.26 -24.46
C LEU A 134 11.80 44.18 -23.45
N ARG A 135 12.93 44.85 -23.71
CA ARG A 135 14.07 44.89 -22.78
C ARG A 135 13.69 45.49 -21.42
N LYS A 136 12.88 46.56 -21.41
CA LYS A 136 12.41 47.20 -20.17
C LYS A 136 11.51 46.26 -19.35
N LEU A 137 10.57 45.57 -20.00
CA LEU A 137 9.68 44.62 -19.36
C LEU A 137 10.44 43.41 -18.81
N MET A 138 11.37 42.85 -19.59
CA MET A 138 12.19 41.71 -19.15
C MET A 138 13.06 42.08 -17.95
N ARG A 139 13.72 43.25 -17.96
CA ARG A 139 14.59 43.69 -16.86
C ARG A 139 13.83 43.89 -15.55
N ASN A 140 12.58 44.33 -15.63
CA ASN A 140 11.73 44.63 -14.48
C ASN A 140 10.68 43.53 -14.23
N ASN A 141 10.90 42.31 -14.70
CA ASN A 141 9.93 41.22 -14.57
C ASN A 141 9.89 40.70 -13.12
N PRO A 142 8.85 40.99 -12.33
CA PRO A 142 8.77 40.52 -10.94
C PRO A 142 8.48 39.02 -10.84
N TYR A 143 8.06 38.39 -11.94
CA TYR A 143 7.70 36.98 -12.04
C TYR A 143 8.85 36.12 -12.55
N GLN A 144 9.99 36.74 -12.92
CA GLN A 144 11.15 36.00 -13.40
C GLN A 144 11.71 35.16 -12.27
N LYS A 145 11.79 33.85 -12.51
CA LYS A 145 12.47 32.91 -11.63
C LYS A 145 13.84 32.60 -12.24
N SER A 146 14.81 32.25 -11.39
CA SER A 146 16.07 31.70 -11.89
C SER A 146 15.81 30.32 -12.48
N ALA A 147 16.57 29.93 -13.51
CA ALA A 147 16.42 28.60 -14.11
C ALA A 147 16.53 27.48 -13.06
N LEU A 148 17.49 27.59 -12.13
CA LEU A 148 17.64 26.65 -11.02
C LEU A 148 16.37 26.54 -10.17
N ARG A 149 15.71 27.66 -9.88
CA ARG A 149 14.48 27.69 -9.08
C ARG A 149 13.31 27.09 -9.83
N GLU A 150 13.15 27.39 -11.12
CA GLU A 150 12.10 26.80 -11.95
C GLU A 150 12.23 25.27 -11.99
N TRP A 151 13.44 24.77 -12.24
CA TRP A 151 13.74 23.34 -12.21
C TRP A 151 13.48 22.73 -10.83
N ALA A 152 13.95 23.37 -9.75
CA ALA A 152 13.74 22.87 -8.39
C ALA A 152 12.25 22.82 -8.01
N GLU A 153 11.48 23.88 -8.27
CA GLU A 153 10.03 23.90 -7.99
C GLU A 153 9.28 22.85 -8.82
N ALA A 154 9.64 22.67 -10.09
CA ALA A 154 9.04 21.66 -10.95
C ALA A 154 9.33 20.23 -10.46
N ILE A 155 10.58 19.95 -10.06
CA ILE A 155 10.98 18.64 -9.51
C ILE A 155 10.26 18.39 -8.18
N ILE A 156 10.24 19.37 -7.27
CA ILE A 156 9.54 19.23 -5.98
C ILE A 156 8.05 18.94 -6.20
N PHE A 157 7.41 19.68 -7.11
CA PHE A 157 6.01 19.44 -7.44
C PHE A 157 5.79 18.06 -8.06
N ALA A 158 6.65 17.64 -8.99
CA ALA A 158 6.56 16.34 -9.63
C ALA A 158 6.74 15.20 -8.62
N VAL A 159 7.73 15.29 -7.72
CA VAL A 159 7.96 14.30 -6.65
C VAL A 159 6.79 14.27 -5.68
N PHE A 160 6.26 15.43 -5.28
CA PHE A 160 5.08 15.51 -4.42
C PHE A 160 3.85 14.87 -5.09
N ALA A 161 3.56 15.24 -6.33
CA ALA A 161 2.44 14.69 -7.08
C ALA A 161 2.58 13.18 -7.28
N ALA A 162 3.78 12.69 -7.66
CA ALA A 162 4.06 11.27 -7.82
C ALA A 162 3.93 10.51 -6.49
N ALA A 163 4.48 11.04 -5.39
CA ALA A 163 4.37 10.44 -4.07
C ALA A 163 2.91 10.40 -3.59
N PHE A 164 2.14 11.43 -3.91
CA PHE A 164 0.73 11.52 -3.55
C PHE A 164 -0.15 10.55 -4.35
N ILE A 165 0.02 10.51 -5.67
CA ILE A 165 -0.63 9.52 -6.56
C ILE A 165 -0.29 8.11 -6.08
N ARG A 166 0.99 7.86 -5.78
CA ARG A 166 1.46 6.58 -5.24
C ARG A 166 0.83 6.22 -3.91
N MET A 167 0.70 7.20 -3.01
CA MET A 167 0.15 6.99 -1.68
C MET A 167 -1.32 6.54 -1.75
N PHE A 168 -2.14 7.17 -2.59
CA PHE A 168 -3.61 7.01 -2.55
C PHE A 168 -4.23 6.24 -3.70
N LEU A 169 -3.68 6.31 -4.91
CA LEU A 169 -4.38 5.90 -6.13
C LEU A 169 -3.80 4.64 -6.74
N ILE A 170 -2.54 4.68 -7.13
CA ILE A 170 -1.91 3.64 -7.94
C ILE A 170 -0.45 3.49 -7.58
N GLU A 171 0.03 2.26 -7.42
CA GLU A 171 1.43 1.99 -7.12
C GLU A 171 1.98 0.93 -8.08
N ALA A 172 3.22 1.13 -8.52
CA ALA A 172 3.94 0.17 -9.33
C ALA A 172 4.68 -0.81 -8.42
N TYR A 173 4.58 -2.10 -8.71
CA TYR A 173 5.24 -3.18 -8.00
C TYR A 173 6.07 -4.01 -8.97
N THR A 174 7.19 -4.53 -8.48
CA THR A 174 7.97 -5.57 -9.15
C THR A 174 7.69 -6.89 -8.45
N ILE A 175 7.55 -7.98 -9.20
CA ILE A 175 7.39 -9.34 -8.68
C ILE A 175 8.78 -9.94 -8.41
N PRO A 176 9.18 -10.16 -7.15
CA PRO A 176 10.51 -10.66 -6.83
C PRO A 176 10.55 -12.17 -6.56
N THR A 177 9.40 -12.85 -6.48
CA THR A 177 9.31 -14.29 -6.11
C THR A 177 8.41 -15.07 -7.06
N SER A 178 8.67 -16.37 -7.16
CA SER A 178 7.98 -17.33 -8.04
C SER A 178 6.68 -17.90 -7.44
N SER A 179 6.12 -17.26 -6.41
CA SER A 179 4.94 -17.81 -5.70
C SER A 179 3.62 -17.71 -6.49
N MET A 180 3.58 -16.81 -7.47
CA MET A 180 2.49 -16.66 -8.45
C MET A 180 2.92 -17.05 -9.87
N GLU A 181 4.05 -17.77 -9.98
CA GLU A 181 4.69 -18.18 -11.24
C GLU A 181 3.70 -18.81 -12.22
N GLN A 182 3.94 -18.62 -13.53
CA GLN A 182 3.04 -18.85 -14.66
C GLN A 182 1.91 -17.81 -14.82
N THR A 183 1.35 -17.29 -13.72
CA THR A 183 0.38 -16.18 -13.75
C THR A 183 1.08 -14.82 -13.69
N LEU A 184 2.03 -14.66 -12.77
CA LEU A 184 2.90 -13.50 -12.60
C LEU A 184 4.33 -14.02 -12.45
N LEU A 185 5.21 -13.61 -13.35
CA LEU A 185 6.60 -14.08 -13.42
C LEU A 185 7.52 -13.19 -12.58
N VAL A 186 8.61 -13.78 -12.10
CA VAL A 186 9.70 -13.00 -11.47
C VAL A 186 10.25 -12.02 -12.50
N GLY A 187 10.26 -10.73 -12.15
CA GLY A 187 10.61 -9.63 -13.05
C GLY A 187 9.43 -8.94 -13.73
N ASP A 188 8.18 -9.38 -13.49
CA ASP A 188 7.02 -8.62 -13.93
C ASP A 188 6.88 -7.32 -13.13
N PHE A 189 6.53 -6.25 -13.84
CA PHE A 189 6.20 -4.96 -13.28
C PHE A 189 4.73 -4.69 -13.53
N LEU A 190 3.98 -4.48 -12.46
CA LEU A 190 2.54 -4.31 -12.52
C LEU A 190 2.09 -3.05 -11.79
N PHE A 191 1.00 -2.47 -12.28
CA PHE A 191 0.30 -1.42 -11.57
C PHE A 191 -0.82 -2.00 -10.70
N VAL A 192 -0.93 -1.51 -9.47
CA VAL A 192 -2.00 -1.87 -8.53
C VAL A 192 -2.85 -0.66 -8.26
N SER A 193 -4.16 -0.80 -8.45
CA SER A 193 -5.14 0.19 -8.02
C SER A 193 -5.46 0.03 -6.54
N LYS A 194 -5.22 1.08 -5.77
CA LYS A 194 -5.63 1.19 -4.36
C LYS A 194 -7.08 1.64 -4.22
N VAL A 195 -7.72 2.04 -5.32
CA VAL A 195 -9.09 2.57 -5.33
C VAL A 195 -10.12 1.45 -5.42
N ASN A 196 -9.84 0.38 -6.17
CA ASN A 196 -10.77 -0.73 -6.40
C ASN A 196 -11.32 -1.31 -5.10
N TYR A 197 -10.43 -1.62 -4.15
CA TYR A 197 -10.79 -2.16 -2.84
C TYR A 197 -10.86 -1.10 -1.73
N GLY A 198 -11.03 0.18 -2.10
CA GLY A 198 -11.21 1.30 -1.18
C GLY A 198 -9.89 1.91 -0.71
N ILE A 199 -9.76 3.22 -0.92
CA ILE A 199 -8.55 3.99 -0.57
C ILE A 199 -8.38 4.00 0.95
N ARG A 200 -7.16 3.71 1.42
CA ARG A 200 -6.80 3.79 2.84
C ARG A 200 -6.22 5.16 3.20
N THR A 201 -6.41 5.58 4.44
CA THR A 201 -5.64 6.71 4.97
C THR A 201 -4.18 6.33 5.22
N PRO A 202 -3.21 7.20 4.89
CA PRO A 202 -1.81 6.99 5.23
C PRO A 202 -1.67 7.04 6.74
N GLN A 203 -1.23 5.95 7.35
CA GLN A 203 -1.02 5.89 8.79
C GLN A 203 0.31 6.54 9.15
N THR A 204 1.32 6.35 8.29
CA THR A 204 2.68 6.85 8.46
C THR A 204 2.94 8.04 7.54
N VAL A 205 2.73 9.27 8.05
CA VAL A 205 2.81 10.50 7.24
C VAL A 205 4.24 11.01 7.12
N LEU A 206 5.04 10.86 8.17
CA LEU A 206 6.44 11.29 8.18
C LEU A 206 7.31 10.20 7.57
N MET A 207 7.47 10.26 6.25
CA MET A 207 8.31 9.32 5.49
C MET A 207 9.09 10.04 4.41
N VAL A 208 10.20 9.42 3.99
CA VAL A 208 10.93 9.84 2.79
C VAL A 208 10.02 9.58 1.57
N PRO A 209 9.74 10.60 0.73
CA PRO A 209 8.89 10.43 -0.44
C PRO A 209 9.37 9.30 -1.34
N LEU A 210 8.43 8.57 -1.93
CA LEU A 210 8.70 7.46 -2.87
C LEU A 210 9.45 6.25 -2.26
N LEU A 211 9.63 6.18 -0.95
CA LEU A 211 10.15 4.99 -0.27
C LEU A 211 9.04 4.29 0.52
N HIS A 212 9.05 2.95 0.50
CA HIS A 212 8.06 2.14 1.24
C HIS A 212 8.43 2.07 2.72
N ASN A 213 9.32 1.15 3.09
CA ASN A 213 9.73 0.88 4.47
C ASN A 213 11.22 1.11 4.74
N ARG A 214 12.11 1.00 3.75
CA ARG A 214 13.57 1.08 3.95
C ARG A 214 14.23 2.16 3.11
N ILE A 215 15.35 2.68 3.58
CA ILE A 215 16.22 3.57 2.81
C ILE A 215 17.28 2.72 2.08
N PRO A 216 17.34 2.74 0.74
CA PRO A 216 18.37 2.00 0.01
C PRO A 216 19.79 2.40 0.47
N GLY A 217 20.63 1.41 0.78
CA GLY A 217 22.02 1.60 1.22
C GLY A 217 22.23 2.06 2.67
N LEU A 218 21.17 2.43 3.38
CA LEU A 218 21.19 2.81 4.78
C LEU A 218 20.25 1.85 5.51
N ASP A 219 20.78 0.87 6.23
CA ASP A 219 20.05 -0.17 6.98
C ASP A 219 19.14 0.43 8.08
N ARG A 220 18.11 1.19 7.66
CA ARG A 220 17.22 2.02 8.47
C ARG A 220 15.85 2.12 7.80
N GLU A 221 14.82 2.27 8.62
CA GLU A 221 13.47 2.49 8.13
C GLU A 221 13.33 3.89 7.48
N SER A 222 12.53 4.01 6.42
CA SER A 222 12.32 5.24 5.64
C SER A 222 11.32 6.22 6.25
N TYR A 223 10.90 5.97 7.50
CA TYR A 223 9.81 6.68 8.14
C TYR A 223 10.01 6.85 9.65
N LEU A 224 9.27 7.78 10.23
CA LEU A 224 9.09 7.89 11.68
C LEU A 224 7.76 7.24 12.05
N ALA A 225 7.80 6.30 13.00
CA ALA A 225 6.60 5.56 13.44
C ALA A 225 5.55 6.46 14.13
N LYS A 226 5.97 7.64 14.62
CA LYS A 226 5.09 8.63 15.24
C LYS A 226 5.38 10.03 14.66
N PRO A 227 4.34 10.88 14.53
CA PRO A 227 2.93 10.60 14.81
C PRO A 227 2.31 9.68 13.75
N ASN A 228 1.37 8.83 14.19
CA ASN A 228 0.59 7.96 13.30
C ASN A 228 -0.87 8.42 13.20
N ILE A 229 -1.48 8.21 12.05
CA ILE A 229 -2.91 8.46 11.84
C ILE A 229 -3.70 7.16 12.05
N PRO A 230 -4.88 7.20 12.71
CA PRO A 230 -5.78 6.05 12.76
C PRO A 230 -6.13 5.55 11.36
N PHE A 231 -6.23 4.23 11.22
CA PHE A 231 -6.67 3.61 9.98
C PHE A 231 -8.13 3.94 9.70
N THR A 232 -8.41 4.38 8.48
CA THR A 232 -9.75 4.42 7.90
C THR A 232 -9.65 4.06 6.42
N ARG A 233 -10.76 3.58 5.85
CA ARG A 233 -10.86 3.21 4.45
C ARG A 233 -12.08 3.89 3.83
N LEU A 234 -11.90 4.51 2.68
CA LEU A 234 -12.99 5.04 1.86
C LEU A 234 -13.79 3.89 1.23
N PRO A 235 -15.06 4.13 0.84
CA PRO A 235 -15.84 3.13 0.11
C PRO A 235 -15.08 2.55 -1.08
N ALA A 236 -15.14 1.23 -1.23
CA ALA A 236 -14.55 0.51 -2.34
C ALA A 236 -15.40 0.68 -3.61
N LEU A 237 -14.77 0.61 -4.79
CA LEU A 237 -15.48 0.57 -6.07
C LEU A 237 -16.08 -0.80 -6.33
N GLU A 238 -15.45 -1.85 -5.82
CA GLU A 238 -15.88 -3.25 -5.94
C GLU A 238 -15.45 -4.06 -4.71
N THR A 239 -16.11 -5.20 -4.51
CA THR A 239 -15.70 -6.19 -3.52
C THR A 239 -14.68 -7.16 -4.11
N ILE A 240 -13.89 -7.80 -3.26
CA ILE A 240 -12.99 -8.89 -3.67
C ILE A 240 -13.84 -10.13 -3.94
N ASP A 241 -13.57 -10.81 -5.06
CA ASP A 241 -14.23 -12.07 -5.43
C ASP A 241 -13.25 -13.26 -5.42
N HIS A 242 -13.81 -14.48 -5.44
CA HIS A 242 -13.04 -15.70 -5.59
C HIS A 242 -12.15 -15.65 -6.82
N ASN A 243 -10.94 -16.18 -6.67
CA ASN A 243 -9.89 -16.20 -7.67
C ASN A 243 -9.37 -14.82 -8.14
N GLU A 244 -9.76 -13.70 -7.53
CA GLU A 244 -9.09 -12.43 -7.84
C GLU A 244 -7.67 -12.39 -7.29
N ILE A 245 -6.75 -11.74 -8.01
CA ILE A 245 -5.39 -11.49 -7.50
C ILE A 245 -5.45 -10.22 -6.66
N VAL A 246 -4.87 -10.26 -5.46
CA VAL A 246 -4.92 -9.18 -4.49
C VAL A 246 -3.53 -8.87 -3.97
N VAL A 247 -3.19 -7.59 -3.89
CA VAL A 247 -2.01 -7.11 -3.15
C VAL A 247 -2.43 -6.71 -1.76
N PHE A 248 -1.65 -7.11 -0.77
CA PHE A 248 -1.94 -6.87 0.64
C PHE A 248 -0.65 -6.78 1.45
N ASN A 249 -0.71 -6.09 2.58
CA ASN A 249 0.38 -6.06 3.55
C ASN A 249 0.50 -7.43 4.22
N TYR A 250 1.70 -7.95 4.45
CA TYR A 250 1.94 -9.25 5.07
C TYR A 250 1.39 -9.27 6.53
N PRO A 251 0.27 -9.97 6.87
CA PRO A 251 -0.21 -10.15 8.23
C PRO A 251 0.83 -10.34 9.35
N GLU A 252 1.81 -11.23 9.20
CA GLU A 252 2.87 -11.47 10.21
C GLU A 252 4.08 -10.50 10.10
N GLY A 253 3.98 -9.48 9.25
CA GLY A 253 5.01 -8.47 9.01
C GLY A 253 5.02 -7.31 10.00
N ASP A 254 4.23 -7.38 11.08
CA ASP A 254 4.20 -6.40 12.17
C ASP A 254 5.47 -6.43 13.03
N SER A 255 6.12 -7.58 13.16
CA SER A 255 7.33 -7.77 13.96
C SER A 255 8.30 -8.70 13.24
N VAL A 256 9.41 -8.15 12.75
CA VAL A 256 10.32 -8.84 11.83
C VAL A 256 11.80 -8.68 12.17
N TYR A 257 12.59 -9.69 11.81
CA TYR A 257 14.04 -9.63 11.71
C TYR A 257 14.41 -9.41 10.25
N VAL A 258 15.19 -8.36 9.98
CA VAL A 258 15.52 -7.97 8.60
C VAL A 258 16.96 -8.37 8.28
N PHE A 259 17.13 -9.22 7.26
CA PHE A 259 18.43 -9.55 6.69
C PHE A 259 18.54 -9.01 5.25
N PRO A 260 19.76 -8.89 4.69
CA PRO A 260 19.93 -8.36 3.33
C PRO A 260 19.16 -9.14 2.25
N GLN A 261 19.05 -10.47 2.38
CA GLN A 261 18.39 -11.32 1.39
C GLN A 261 16.90 -11.58 1.67
N ARG A 262 16.49 -11.55 2.96
CA ARG A 262 15.14 -11.94 3.37
C ARG A 262 14.74 -11.31 4.70
N THR A 263 13.47 -10.94 4.80
CA THR A 263 12.82 -10.60 6.06
C THR A 263 12.17 -11.85 6.64
N TRP A 264 12.33 -12.09 7.94
CA TRP A 264 11.66 -13.17 8.67
C TRP A 264 10.78 -12.60 9.77
N SER A 265 9.58 -13.15 9.97
CA SER A 265 8.74 -12.74 11.09
C SER A 265 9.27 -13.29 12.42
N ILE A 266 8.87 -12.67 13.52
CA ILE A 266 9.07 -13.25 14.85
C ILE A 266 8.37 -14.61 14.99
N HIS A 267 7.31 -14.85 14.22
CA HIS A 267 6.56 -16.10 14.22
C HIS A 267 7.36 -17.22 13.54
N ASP A 268 8.07 -16.92 12.45
CA ASP A 268 9.01 -17.86 11.82
C ASP A 268 10.08 -18.33 12.79
N TYR A 269 10.64 -17.38 13.55
CA TYR A 269 11.62 -17.68 14.58
C TYR A 269 11.04 -18.61 15.66
N ARG A 270 9.85 -18.28 16.19
CA ARG A 270 9.16 -19.08 17.22
C ARG A 270 8.79 -20.48 16.75
N ARG A 271 8.49 -20.65 15.45
CA ARG A 271 8.18 -21.94 14.82
C ARG A 271 9.43 -22.75 14.45
N GLY A 272 10.63 -22.20 14.64
CA GLY A 272 11.88 -22.84 14.19
C GLY A 272 12.03 -22.90 12.66
N ALA A 273 11.32 -22.02 11.93
CA ALA A 273 11.32 -21.97 10.47
C ALA A 273 12.55 -21.25 9.88
N ILE A 274 13.28 -20.52 10.71
CA ILE A 274 14.46 -19.78 10.29
C ILE A 274 15.68 -20.72 10.31
N PRO A 275 16.35 -20.96 9.17
CA PRO A 275 17.53 -21.83 9.12
C PRO A 275 18.76 -21.17 9.74
N GLU A 276 19.74 -21.99 10.13
CA GLU A 276 21.07 -21.49 10.48
C GLU A 276 21.81 -20.96 9.24
N PRO A 277 22.66 -19.91 9.37
CA PRO A 277 23.09 -19.23 10.62
C PRO A 277 22.18 -18.07 11.05
N TYR A 278 21.05 -17.83 10.39
CA TYR A 278 20.18 -16.68 10.67
C TYR A 278 19.55 -16.76 12.06
N ALA A 279 19.08 -17.94 12.46
CA ALA A 279 18.50 -18.17 13.78
C ALA A 279 19.52 -17.93 14.91
N GLN A 280 20.77 -18.34 14.74
CA GLN A 280 21.85 -18.02 15.68
C GLN A 280 22.12 -16.51 15.77
N ALA A 281 22.08 -15.77 14.67
CA ALA A 281 22.28 -14.33 14.69
C ALA A 281 21.20 -13.61 15.53
N ILE A 282 19.95 -14.07 15.44
CA ILE A 282 18.83 -13.58 16.27
C ILE A 282 19.08 -13.93 17.75
N ARG A 283 19.41 -15.19 18.06
CA ARG A 283 19.67 -15.64 19.44
C ARG A 283 20.77 -14.84 20.13
N ASN A 284 21.80 -14.47 19.38
CA ASN A 284 22.95 -13.73 19.90
C ASN A 284 22.72 -12.20 19.92
N GLY A 285 21.52 -11.72 19.57
CA GLY A 285 21.19 -10.29 19.56
C GLY A 285 21.90 -9.48 18.48
N ARG A 286 22.44 -10.12 17.43
CA ARG A 286 23.11 -9.43 16.32
C ARG A 286 22.14 -8.77 15.35
N VAL A 287 20.86 -9.14 15.41
CA VAL A 287 19.79 -8.60 14.58
C VAL A 287 18.65 -8.19 15.49
N GLU A 288 18.28 -6.92 15.42
CA GLU A 288 17.22 -6.35 16.24
C GLU A 288 15.84 -6.65 15.65
N LEU A 289 14.84 -6.77 16.53
CA LEU A 289 13.45 -6.89 16.13
C LEU A 289 12.91 -5.53 15.70
N VAL A 290 12.40 -5.45 14.47
CA VAL A 290 11.78 -4.24 13.93
C VAL A 290 10.26 -4.38 13.99
N VAL A 291 9.60 -3.39 14.59
CA VAL A 291 8.12 -3.30 14.64
C VAL A 291 7.63 -2.30 13.61
N ARG A 292 6.73 -2.72 12.73
CA ARG A 292 6.23 -1.91 11.61
C ARG A 292 4.74 -1.61 11.74
N PRO A 293 4.30 -0.35 11.48
CA PRO A 293 2.89 -0.05 11.30
C PRO A 293 2.36 -0.77 10.05
N LEU A 294 1.04 -0.96 10.01
CA LEU A 294 0.34 -1.71 8.97
C LEU A 294 0.73 -1.28 7.54
N ASP A 295 0.77 0.03 7.28
CA ASP A 295 1.09 0.59 5.96
C ASP A 295 2.58 0.51 5.58
N LYS A 296 3.43 -0.03 6.46
CA LYS A 296 4.88 -0.23 6.25
C LYS A 296 5.32 -1.70 6.27
N LYS A 297 4.41 -2.63 6.53
CA LYS A 297 4.67 -4.06 6.35
C LYS A 297 4.96 -4.36 4.87
N ASP A 298 5.71 -5.43 4.62
CA ASP A 298 6.02 -5.88 3.26
C ASP A 298 4.75 -6.24 2.48
N HIS A 299 4.77 -6.06 1.17
CA HIS A 299 3.62 -6.34 0.31
C HIS A 299 3.70 -7.76 -0.25
N TYR A 300 2.59 -8.48 -0.18
CA TYR A 300 2.42 -9.81 -0.75
C TYR A 300 1.32 -9.74 -1.82
N ILE A 301 1.44 -10.61 -2.82
CA ILE A 301 0.47 -10.76 -3.89
C ILE A 301 0.09 -12.23 -4.00
N LYS A 302 -1.21 -12.51 -3.91
CA LYS A 302 -1.77 -13.86 -3.95
C LYS A 302 -3.15 -13.83 -4.59
N ARG A 303 -3.71 -15.01 -4.82
CA ARG A 303 -5.09 -15.18 -5.25
C ARG A 303 -6.01 -15.33 -4.04
N CYS A 304 -7.14 -14.62 -4.04
CA CYS A 304 -8.18 -14.75 -3.03
C CYS A 304 -8.99 -16.02 -3.27
N ILE A 305 -8.75 -17.06 -2.47
CA ILE A 305 -9.41 -18.36 -2.62
C ILE A 305 -10.63 -18.51 -1.71
N GLY A 306 -10.66 -17.82 -0.57
CA GLY A 306 -11.80 -17.87 0.34
C GLY A 306 -12.23 -16.48 0.78
N LEU A 307 -13.53 -16.25 0.76
CA LEU A 307 -14.18 -14.99 1.12
C LEU A 307 -14.71 -15.03 2.57
N PRO A 308 -15.11 -13.87 3.13
CA PRO A 308 -15.69 -13.82 4.46
C PRO A 308 -16.92 -14.71 4.62
N GLY A 309 -16.85 -15.67 5.54
CA GLY A 309 -17.92 -16.62 5.84
C GLY A 309 -17.81 -17.96 5.13
N ASP A 310 -16.89 -18.11 4.18
CA ASP A 310 -16.64 -19.39 3.51
C ASP A 310 -16.00 -20.42 4.46
N THR A 311 -16.27 -21.70 4.20
CA THR A 311 -15.49 -22.82 4.72
C THR A 311 -14.60 -23.37 3.62
N LEU A 312 -13.29 -23.32 3.82
CA LEU A 312 -12.28 -23.81 2.90
C LEU A 312 -11.73 -25.16 3.35
N GLU A 313 -11.60 -26.09 2.41
CA GLU A 313 -10.96 -27.38 2.62
C GLU A 313 -10.13 -27.75 1.39
N ILE A 314 -9.02 -28.47 1.57
CA ILE A 314 -8.19 -29.00 0.47
C ILE A 314 -8.19 -30.52 0.61
N ARG A 315 -8.53 -31.22 -0.48
CA ARG A 315 -8.51 -32.68 -0.57
C ARG A 315 -7.76 -33.08 -1.83
N ASP A 316 -6.64 -33.79 -1.69
CA ASP A 316 -5.73 -34.13 -2.80
C ASP A 316 -5.52 -32.93 -3.76
N ARG A 317 -5.04 -31.81 -3.19
CA ARG A 317 -4.72 -30.55 -3.89
C ARG A 317 -5.90 -29.77 -4.48
N GLN A 318 -7.10 -30.35 -4.52
CA GLN A 318 -8.32 -29.67 -4.93
C GLN A 318 -8.88 -28.86 -3.77
N VAL A 319 -9.12 -27.57 -4.01
CA VAL A 319 -9.80 -26.70 -3.05
C VAL A 319 -11.31 -26.89 -3.12
N TYR A 320 -11.96 -26.98 -1.99
CA TYR A 320 -13.40 -26.97 -1.81
C TYR A 320 -13.80 -25.72 -1.01
N ILE A 321 -14.81 -25.01 -1.49
CA ILE A 321 -15.43 -23.88 -0.79
C ILE A 321 -16.87 -24.27 -0.48
N ASN A 322 -17.24 -24.23 0.79
CA ASN A 322 -18.56 -24.63 1.29
C ASN A 322 -18.96 -26.04 0.81
N GLY A 323 -17.98 -26.96 0.80
CA GLY A 323 -18.14 -28.35 0.37
C GLY A 323 -18.18 -28.57 -1.16
N GLN A 324 -18.15 -27.51 -1.97
CA GLN A 324 -18.17 -27.60 -3.43
C GLN A 324 -16.76 -27.38 -4.02
N PRO A 325 -16.35 -28.13 -5.05
CA PRO A 325 -15.04 -27.94 -5.66
C PRO A 325 -14.93 -26.53 -6.27
N ALA A 326 -13.93 -25.77 -5.81
CA ALA A 326 -13.65 -24.44 -6.32
C ALA A 326 -12.98 -24.52 -7.70
N LYS A 327 -13.21 -23.49 -8.51
CA LYS A 327 -12.54 -23.36 -9.81
C LYS A 327 -11.05 -23.15 -9.61
N ASN A 328 -10.24 -24.05 -10.17
CA ASN A 328 -8.79 -23.92 -10.14
C ASN A 328 -8.29 -22.82 -11.08
N PRO A 329 -7.24 -22.07 -10.69
CA PRO A 329 -6.55 -21.17 -11.60
C PRO A 329 -5.95 -21.97 -12.77
N SER A 330 -6.12 -21.50 -14.00
CA SER A 330 -5.70 -22.23 -15.20
C SER A 330 -4.20 -22.51 -15.26
N LYS A 331 -3.39 -21.63 -14.65
CA LYS A 331 -1.94 -21.70 -14.63
C LYS A 331 -1.36 -22.13 -13.27
N MET A 332 -2.18 -22.69 -12.39
CA MET A 332 -1.66 -23.21 -11.12
C MET A 332 -0.67 -24.37 -11.37
N GLN A 333 0.31 -24.51 -10.48
CA GLN A 333 1.32 -25.55 -10.57
C GLN A 333 1.64 -26.16 -9.21
N PHE A 334 2.15 -27.40 -9.26
CA PHE A 334 2.61 -28.17 -8.10
C PHE A 334 4.04 -28.65 -8.35
N LEU A 335 4.70 -29.10 -7.29
CA LEU A 335 5.99 -29.77 -7.39
C LEU A 335 5.77 -31.22 -7.81
N TYR A 336 6.44 -31.64 -8.87
CA TYR A 336 6.45 -33.01 -9.37
C TYR A 336 7.86 -33.57 -9.35
N ARG A 337 7.98 -34.87 -9.06
CA ARG A 337 9.16 -35.67 -9.36
C ARG A 337 8.99 -36.29 -10.75
N ILE A 338 9.92 -35.97 -11.63
CA ILE A 338 10.03 -36.57 -12.96
C ILE A 338 11.19 -37.57 -12.93
N SER A 339 10.90 -38.83 -13.25
CA SER A 339 11.89 -39.90 -13.36
C SER A 339 11.89 -40.45 -14.79
N PRO A 340 12.66 -39.81 -15.69
CA PRO A 340 12.75 -40.25 -17.07
C PRO A 340 13.79 -41.36 -17.23
N PRO A 341 13.65 -42.27 -18.22
CA PRO A 341 14.65 -43.32 -18.48
C PRO A 341 15.99 -42.74 -18.99
N ASN A 342 15.93 -41.57 -19.66
CA ASN A 342 17.07 -40.79 -20.13
C ASN A 342 16.92 -39.35 -19.65
N SER A 343 17.99 -38.55 -19.65
CA SER A 343 17.90 -37.15 -19.26
C SER A 343 16.94 -36.37 -20.18
N ILE A 344 16.09 -35.52 -19.57
CA ILE A 344 15.27 -34.56 -20.31
C ILE A 344 16.14 -33.36 -20.65
N ASN A 345 16.10 -32.92 -21.92
CA ASN A 345 16.80 -31.71 -22.34
C ASN A 345 16.24 -30.48 -21.60
N PRO A 346 17.01 -29.79 -20.74
CA PRO A 346 16.53 -28.65 -19.97
C PRO A 346 16.00 -27.50 -20.83
N ARG A 347 16.58 -27.29 -22.03
CA ARG A 347 16.12 -26.25 -22.96
C ARG A 347 14.67 -26.45 -23.39
N LYS A 348 14.23 -27.71 -23.52
CA LYS A 348 12.85 -28.02 -23.90
C LYS A 348 11.86 -27.69 -22.78
N LEU A 349 12.27 -27.85 -21.53
CA LEU A 349 11.47 -27.44 -20.37
C LEU A 349 11.37 -25.91 -20.30
N GLU A 350 12.47 -25.19 -20.55
CA GLU A 350 12.49 -23.73 -20.62
C GLU A 350 11.64 -23.19 -21.77
N GLU A 351 11.65 -23.83 -22.95
CA GLU A 351 10.76 -23.50 -24.08
C GLU A 351 9.27 -23.62 -23.73
N TRP A 352 8.93 -24.52 -22.80
CA TRP A 352 7.57 -24.65 -22.26
C TRP A 352 7.28 -23.72 -21.08
N GLY A 353 8.22 -22.83 -20.74
CA GLY A 353 8.09 -21.89 -19.64
C GLY A 353 8.24 -22.52 -18.26
N VAL A 354 8.84 -23.71 -18.13
CA VAL A 354 9.15 -24.30 -16.82
C VAL A 354 10.31 -23.53 -16.18
N ASN A 355 10.12 -23.07 -14.95
CA ASN A 355 11.17 -22.38 -14.20
C ASN A 355 12.18 -23.40 -13.66
N THR A 356 13.27 -23.62 -14.40
CA THR A 356 14.35 -24.55 -14.05
C THR A 356 15.27 -24.01 -12.95
N VAL A 357 15.28 -22.70 -12.70
CA VAL A 357 16.13 -22.03 -11.69
C VAL A 357 15.61 -22.28 -10.28
N GLU A 358 14.29 -22.21 -10.10
CA GLU A 358 13.62 -22.47 -8.81
C GLU A 358 13.36 -23.97 -8.58
N SER A 359 13.51 -24.79 -9.61
CA SER A 359 13.38 -26.25 -9.54
C SER A 359 14.66 -26.90 -8.99
N ASN A 360 14.61 -28.21 -8.70
CA ASN A 360 15.80 -29.01 -8.40
C ASN A 360 15.97 -30.12 -9.45
N PRO A 361 16.52 -29.80 -10.64
CA PRO A 361 16.73 -30.76 -11.72
C PRO A 361 17.56 -31.98 -11.30
N ALA A 362 18.55 -31.80 -10.41
CA ALA A 362 19.40 -32.88 -9.94
C ALA A 362 18.62 -33.94 -9.15
N ALA A 363 17.57 -33.55 -8.43
CA ALA A 363 16.65 -34.44 -7.75
C ALA A 363 15.42 -34.85 -8.61
N GLY A 364 15.38 -34.42 -9.87
CA GLY A 364 14.24 -34.61 -10.77
C GLY A 364 12.99 -33.84 -10.33
N LEU A 365 13.11 -32.79 -9.52
CA LEU A 365 11.98 -32.04 -8.98
C LEU A 365 11.73 -30.78 -9.80
N TYR A 366 10.51 -30.61 -10.30
CA TYR A 366 10.10 -29.48 -11.12
C TYR A 366 8.73 -28.95 -10.72
N PHE A 367 8.57 -27.63 -10.70
CA PHE A 367 7.26 -27.00 -10.59
C PHE A 367 6.60 -26.99 -11.96
N LEU A 368 5.45 -27.66 -12.08
CA LEU A 368 4.76 -27.86 -13.35
C LEU A 368 3.26 -27.59 -13.23
N THR A 369 2.72 -26.94 -14.25
CA THR A 369 1.28 -26.90 -14.51
C THR A 369 0.78 -28.24 -15.03
N ASN A 370 -0.54 -28.47 -14.97
CA ASN A 370 -1.15 -29.67 -15.56
C ASN A 370 -0.82 -29.79 -17.07
N GLU A 371 -0.80 -28.68 -17.80
CA GLU A 371 -0.45 -28.68 -19.24
C GLU A 371 1.01 -29.13 -19.46
N GLN A 372 1.94 -28.64 -18.65
CA GLN A 372 3.36 -29.03 -18.75
C GLN A 372 3.59 -30.48 -18.35
N VAL A 373 2.85 -31.01 -17.37
CA VAL A 373 2.88 -32.44 -17.02
C VAL A 373 2.51 -33.31 -18.21
N GLU A 374 1.44 -32.96 -18.95
CA GLU A 374 1.04 -33.72 -20.14
C GLU A 374 2.07 -33.62 -21.27
N LYS A 375 2.71 -32.45 -21.45
CA LYS A 375 3.83 -32.28 -22.38
C LYS A 375 5.04 -33.17 -22.02
N VAL A 376 5.37 -33.29 -20.73
CA VAL A 376 6.46 -34.14 -20.25
C VAL A 376 6.15 -35.62 -20.53
N LYS A 377 4.94 -36.09 -20.19
CA LYS A 377 4.54 -37.49 -20.46
C LYS A 377 4.53 -37.83 -21.94
N ALA A 378 4.23 -36.86 -22.81
CA ALA A 378 4.25 -37.04 -24.26
C ALA A 378 5.65 -37.18 -24.87
N LEU A 379 6.73 -36.87 -24.12
CA LEU A 379 8.10 -37.03 -24.62
C LEU A 379 8.50 -38.49 -24.76
N ASP A 380 8.14 -39.31 -23.77
CA ASP A 380 8.44 -40.74 -23.72
C ASP A 380 7.45 -41.39 -22.73
N PRO A 381 6.71 -42.43 -23.17
CA PRO A 381 5.71 -43.10 -22.33
C PRO A 381 6.28 -43.74 -21.06
N ASN A 382 7.60 -43.94 -20.98
CA ASN A 382 8.26 -44.50 -19.80
C ASN A 382 8.63 -43.46 -18.75
N ILE A 383 8.39 -42.16 -18.99
CA ILE A 383 8.63 -41.12 -17.99
C ILE A 383 7.60 -41.23 -16.88
N LYS A 384 8.07 -41.51 -15.66
CA LYS A 384 7.22 -41.42 -14.47
C LYS A 384 7.12 -39.98 -14.02
N VAL A 385 5.90 -39.49 -13.84
CA VAL A 385 5.61 -38.15 -13.31
C VAL A 385 4.73 -38.32 -12.08
N GLU A 386 5.29 -38.05 -10.92
CA GLU A 386 4.64 -38.22 -9.62
C GLU A 386 4.56 -36.88 -8.92
N VAL A 387 3.45 -36.60 -8.26
CA VAL A 387 3.34 -35.41 -7.43
C VAL A 387 4.29 -35.58 -6.27
N PHE A 388 5.19 -34.61 -6.07
CA PHE A 388 6.10 -34.66 -4.95
C PHE A 388 5.42 -34.09 -3.72
N SER A 389 5.09 -34.97 -2.78
CA SER A 389 4.77 -34.61 -1.40
C SER A 389 5.96 -35.01 -0.54
N PRO A 390 6.60 -34.09 0.20
CA PRO A 390 7.61 -34.50 1.16
C PRO A 390 6.98 -35.41 2.22
N ASP A 391 7.69 -36.48 2.60
CA ASP A 391 7.27 -37.44 3.64
C ASP A 391 7.13 -36.80 5.04
N ASN A 392 7.54 -35.53 5.20
CA ASN A 392 7.39 -34.76 6.42
C ASN A 392 6.22 -33.77 6.28
N PRO A 393 5.06 -34.07 6.87
CA PRO A 393 3.95 -33.13 6.97
C PRO A 393 4.29 -32.12 8.07
N ASN A 394 5.33 -31.28 7.89
CA ASN A 394 5.85 -30.45 8.97
C ASN A 394 4.74 -29.49 9.46
N PRO A 395 4.00 -29.85 10.53
CA PRO A 395 2.71 -29.25 10.81
C PRO A 395 2.90 -27.92 11.54
N TYR A 396 4.10 -27.67 12.06
CA TYR A 396 4.47 -26.42 12.70
C TYR A 396 4.51 -25.25 11.72
N HIS A 397 4.64 -25.49 10.42
CA HIS A 397 4.58 -24.42 9.42
C HIS A 397 3.18 -24.14 8.91
N LEU A 398 2.20 -25.01 9.15
CA LEU A 398 0.84 -24.79 8.70
C LEU A 398 0.03 -24.13 9.80
N PHE A 399 -0.69 -23.07 9.45
CA PHE A 399 -1.67 -22.45 10.30
C PHE A 399 -2.72 -23.51 10.73
N PRO A 400 -3.17 -23.54 11.99
CA PRO A 400 -2.92 -22.57 13.07
C PRO A 400 -1.70 -22.87 13.96
N HIS A 401 -0.77 -23.72 13.52
CA HIS A 401 0.42 -24.13 14.28
C HIS A 401 0.11 -24.90 15.57
N ASP A 402 -0.97 -25.68 15.54
CA ASP A 402 -1.44 -26.47 16.67
C ASP A 402 -1.64 -27.94 16.23
N PRO A 403 -0.54 -28.71 16.11
CA PRO A 403 -0.61 -30.11 15.67
C PRO A 403 -1.35 -31.02 16.66
N LYS A 404 -1.58 -30.56 17.89
CA LYS A 404 -2.35 -31.30 18.89
C LYS A 404 -3.81 -31.38 18.49
N HIS A 405 -4.40 -30.26 18.05
CA HIS A 405 -5.81 -30.20 17.68
C HIS A 405 -6.04 -30.35 16.17
N PHE A 406 -5.03 -30.09 15.33
CA PHE A 406 -5.10 -30.21 13.88
C PHE A 406 -4.01 -31.17 13.33
N PRO A 407 -4.01 -32.45 13.72
CA PRO A 407 -3.01 -33.41 13.26
C PRO A 407 -3.21 -33.76 11.78
N GLY A 408 -2.11 -34.03 11.08
CA GLY A 408 -2.12 -34.61 9.74
C GLY A 408 -2.43 -33.65 8.59
N TRP A 409 -2.62 -32.35 8.86
CA TRP A 409 -2.73 -31.34 7.81
C TRP A 409 -1.44 -31.24 7.00
N THR A 410 -1.59 -31.19 5.68
CA THR A 410 -0.52 -30.98 4.71
C THR A 410 -0.91 -29.86 3.75
N VAL A 411 0.02 -29.46 2.89
CA VAL A 411 -0.24 -28.48 1.81
C VAL A 411 -1.33 -28.98 0.84
N ASP A 412 -1.48 -30.30 0.74
CA ASP A 412 -2.35 -31.01 -0.21
C ASP A 412 -3.65 -31.52 0.41
N ASN A 413 -3.69 -31.65 1.74
CA ASN A 413 -4.85 -32.07 2.50
C ASN A 413 -4.98 -31.19 3.75
N TYR A 414 -5.88 -30.23 3.72
CA TYR A 414 -5.91 -29.13 4.68
C TYR A 414 -7.35 -28.74 5.06
N GLY A 415 -7.57 -28.37 6.32
CA GLY A 415 -8.88 -27.91 6.78
C GLY A 415 -9.80 -29.03 7.25
N PRO A 416 -11.11 -28.74 7.40
CA PRO A 416 -11.77 -27.49 7.01
C PRO A 416 -11.36 -26.28 7.87
N VAL A 417 -11.38 -25.08 7.27
CA VAL A 417 -11.17 -23.79 7.93
C VAL A 417 -12.31 -22.85 7.57
N TRP A 418 -13.04 -22.37 8.57
CA TRP A 418 -14.03 -21.32 8.40
C TRP A 418 -13.36 -19.94 8.45
N ILE A 419 -13.66 -19.09 7.47
CA ILE A 419 -13.04 -17.78 7.28
C ILE A 419 -13.91 -16.72 7.96
N PRO A 420 -13.38 -15.95 8.93
CA PRO A 420 -14.18 -15.00 9.67
C PRO A 420 -14.83 -13.92 8.81
N LYS A 421 -16.04 -13.53 9.22
CA LYS A 421 -16.85 -12.49 8.59
C LYS A 421 -17.23 -11.43 9.60
N LYS A 422 -17.22 -10.17 9.19
CA LYS A 422 -17.63 -9.05 10.04
C LYS A 422 -19.03 -9.27 10.62
N GLY A 423 -19.14 -9.12 11.94
CA GLY A 423 -20.39 -9.28 12.69
C GLY A 423 -20.78 -10.73 12.97
N ALA A 424 -20.09 -11.73 12.41
CA ALA A 424 -20.27 -13.11 12.81
C ALA A 424 -19.69 -13.35 14.20
N THR A 425 -20.26 -14.30 14.94
CA THR A 425 -19.83 -14.66 16.29
C THR A 425 -19.47 -16.14 16.34
N VAL A 426 -18.33 -16.46 16.96
CA VAL A 426 -17.90 -17.83 17.22
C VAL A 426 -17.80 -18.10 18.71
N ARG A 427 -17.97 -19.36 19.10
CA ARG A 427 -17.61 -19.82 20.44
C ARG A 427 -16.12 -20.12 20.50
N LEU A 428 -15.43 -19.60 21.50
CA LEU A 428 -14.02 -19.86 21.76
C LEU A 428 -13.87 -21.15 22.57
N THR A 429 -13.01 -22.04 22.10
CA THR A 429 -12.69 -23.31 22.76
C THR A 429 -11.17 -23.53 22.73
N PRO A 430 -10.62 -24.39 23.62
CA PRO A 430 -9.21 -24.74 23.58
C PRO A 430 -8.74 -25.29 22.21
N GLU A 431 -9.64 -25.92 21.47
CA GLU A 431 -9.35 -26.53 20.16
C GLU A 431 -9.28 -25.49 19.03
N ASN A 432 -10.06 -24.40 19.11
CA ASN A 432 -10.14 -23.42 18.02
C ASN A 432 -9.40 -22.10 18.31
N ILE A 433 -8.99 -21.85 19.55
CA ILE A 433 -8.37 -20.57 19.91
C ILE A 433 -7.10 -20.28 19.11
N ALA A 434 -6.37 -21.33 18.69
CA ALA A 434 -5.19 -21.18 17.84
C ALA A 434 -5.51 -20.49 16.50
N MET A 435 -6.73 -20.68 15.96
CA MET A 435 -7.20 -20.02 14.74
C MET A 435 -7.45 -18.52 14.94
N PHE A 436 -8.01 -18.14 16.10
CA PHE A 436 -8.55 -16.80 16.31
C PHE A 436 -7.69 -15.91 17.20
N ARG A 437 -6.65 -16.45 17.87
CA ARG A 437 -5.77 -15.68 18.76
C ARG A 437 -5.19 -14.44 18.09
N ARG A 438 -4.63 -14.60 16.88
CA ARG A 438 -4.05 -13.48 16.13
C ARG A 438 -5.12 -12.50 15.62
N VAL A 439 -6.32 -13.00 15.32
CA VAL A 439 -7.49 -12.18 14.97
C VAL A 439 -7.84 -11.24 16.11
N ILE A 440 -8.06 -11.78 17.30
CA ILE A 440 -8.43 -11.03 18.50
C ILE A 440 -7.32 -10.03 18.88
N THR A 441 -6.07 -10.49 18.89
CA THR A 441 -4.96 -9.69 19.44
C THR A 441 -4.30 -8.76 18.43
N ALA A 442 -3.73 -9.30 17.35
CA ALA A 442 -2.89 -8.52 16.44
C ALA A 442 -3.71 -7.71 15.42
N TYR A 443 -4.88 -8.23 15.01
CA TYR A 443 -5.68 -7.62 13.94
C TYR A 443 -6.80 -6.73 14.48
N GLU A 444 -7.47 -7.11 15.57
CA GLU A 444 -8.57 -6.32 16.15
C GLU A 444 -8.17 -5.62 17.47
N HIS A 445 -6.92 -5.78 17.90
CA HIS A 445 -6.29 -5.00 18.98
C HIS A 445 -6.92 -5.16 20.37
N HIS A 446 -7.48 -6.34 20.67
CA HIS A 446 -7.98 -6.71 21.99
C HIS A 446 -6.92 -7.46 22.81
N THR A 447 -7.03 -7.41 24.13
CA THR A 447 -6.26 -8.34 24.98
C THR A 447 -6.96 -9.70 25.04
N LEU A 448 -6.18 -10.77 25.13
CA LEU A 448 -6.70 -12.13 25.27
C LEU A 448 -5.88 -12.87 26.34
N GLU A 449 -6.54 -13.33 27.38
CA GLU A 449 -5.95 -14.13 28.46
C GLU A 449 -6.68 -15.47 28.59
N GLU A 450 -5.92 -16.53 28.84
CA GLU A 450 -6.43 -17.87 29.14
C GLU A 450 -6.05 -18.24 30.57
N ARG A 451 -7.05 -18.45 31.42
CA ARG A 451 -6.86 -18.80 32.83
C ARG A 451 -7.88 -19.85 33.22
N ASP A 452 -7.42 -20.97 33.79
CA ASP A 452 -8.28 -22.06 34.29
C ASP A 452 -9.31 -22.57 33.26
N GLY A 453 -8.93 -22.65 31.98
CA GLY A 453 -9.80 -23.09 30.89
C GLY A 453 -10.84 -22.07 30.43
N LYS A 454 -10.78 -20.83 30.91
CA LYS A 454 -11.64 -19.71 30.52
C LYS A 454 -10.87 -18.68 29.71
N PHE A 455 -11.59 -17.96 28.85
CA PHE A 455 -11.05 -16.85 28.07
C PHE A 455 -11.51 -15.51 28.64
N PHE A 456 -10.59 -14.55 28.66
CA PHE A 456 -10.88 -13.17 29.05
C PHE A 456 -10.44 -12.26 27.91
N ILE A 457 -11.37 -11.46 27.40
CA ILE A 457 -11.11 -10.46 26.36
C ILE A 457 -11.32 -9.08 26.98
N ASP A 458 -10.29 -8.23 26.90
CA ASP A 458 -10.26 -6.92 27.58
C ASP A 458 -10.60 -7.00 29.07
N GLY A 459 -10.15 -8.08 29.73
CA GLY A 459 -10.39 -8.36 31.14
C GLY A 459 -11.76 -8.92 31.49
N LYS A 460 -12.65 -9.10 30.51
CA LYS A 460 -14.00 -9.67 30.71
C LYS A 460 -14.02 -11.15 30.32
N GLU A 461 -14.49 -12.01 31.23
CA GLU A 461 -14.74 -13.43 30.95
C GLU A 461 -15.76 -13.58 29.82
N THR A 462 -15.42 -14.36 28.80
CA THR A 462 -16.31 -14.67 27.67
C THR A 462 -15.93 -16.02 27.08
N ASP A 463 -16.89 -16.74 26.51
CA ASP A 463 -16.64 -17.91 25.67
C ASP A 463 -17.02 -17.65 24.20
N THR A 464 -17.24 -16.39 23.82
CA THR A 464 -17.58 -15.99 22.44
C THR A 464 -16.76 -14.79 21.98
N TYR A 465 -16.63 -14.66 20.66
CA TYR A 465 -16.00 -13.53 19.99
C TYR A 465 -16.77 -13.12 18.75
N THR A 466 -16.98 -11.81 18.57
CA THR A 466 -17.64 -11.23 17.39
C THR A 466 -16.61 -10.44 16.58
N PHE A 467 -16.45 -10.78 15.30
CA PHE A 467 -15.41 -10.16 14.45
C PHE A 467 -15.77 -8.74 14.02
N ALA A 468 -14.83 -7.80 14.16
CA ALA A 468 -14.99 -6.40 13.79
C ALA A 468 -14.79 -6.12 12.29
N GLN A 469 -14.09 -7.03 11.58
CA GLN A 469 -13.84 -6.90 10.14
C GLN A 469 -13.96 -8.21 9.37
N ASP A 470 -13.91 -8.09 8.05
CA ASP A 470 -13.90 -9.21 7.11
C ASP A 470 -12.48 -9.78 6.95
N TYR A 471 -12.40 -11.08 6.68
CA TYR A 471 -11.15 -11.81 6.51
C TYR A 471 -11.16 -12.63 5.23
N TYR A 472 -9.98 -12.86 4.67
CA TYR A 472 -9.78 -13.55 3.40
C TYR A 472 -8.74 -14.65 3.53
N TRP A 473 -8.86 -15.63 2.65
CA TRP A 473 -7.86 -16.69 2.49
C TRP A 473 -7.14 -16.55 1.16
N MET A 474 -5.84 -16.30 1.23
CA MET A 474 -5.00 -15.95 0.09
C MET A 474 -4.05 -17.10 -0.23
N MET A 475 -4.00 -17.60 -1.47
CA MET A 475 -3.10 -18.68 -1.90
C MET A 475 -2.30 -18.30 -3.15
N GLY A 476 -1.06 -18.80 -3.24
CA GLY A 476 -0.26 -18.66 -4.44
C GLY A 476 -0.67 -19.65 -5.53
N ASP A 477 -0.43 -19.30 -6.78
CA ASP A 477 -0.67 -20.23 -7.91
C ASP A 477 0.43 -21.30 -7.99
N ASN A 478 1.64 -21.02 -7.47
CA ASN A 478 2.67 -22.03 -7.27
C ASN A 478 2.48 -22.72 -5.91
N ARG A 479 1.61 -23.74 -5.87
CA ARG A 479 1.02 -24.28 -4.64
C ARG A 479 2.03 -24.90 -3.68
N HIS A 480 3.13 -25.45 -4.19
CA HIS A 480 4.23 -26.04 -3.40
C HIS A 480 5.42 -25.07 -3.20
N ASN A 481 5.40 -23.88 -3.80
CA ASN A 481 6.42 -22.83 -3.61
C ASN A 481 5.79 -21.48 -3.22
N SER A 482 4.81 -21.52 -2.31
CA SER A 482 4.11 -20.31 -1.87
C SER A 482 3.89 -20.32 -0.38
N GLU A 483 4.53 -19.38 0.30
CA GLU A 483 4.13 -18.96 1.64
C GLU A 483 2.87 -18.10 1.52
N ASP A 484 1.73 -18.69 1.85
CA ASP A 484 0.39 -18.14 1.69
C ASP A 484 -0.52 -18.61 2.84
N SER A 485 -1.80 -18.25 2.90
CA SER A 485 -2.64 -18.34 4.13
C SER A 485 -2.61 -19.71 4.83
N ARG A 486 -2.23 -20.79 4.13
CA ARG A 486 -1.92 -22.09 4.74
C ARG A 486 -0.82 -22.03 5.80
N VAL A 487 0.06 -21.04 5.78
CA VAL A 487 1.20 -20.84 6.69
C VAL A 487 0.89 -19.82 7.80
N TRP A 488 0.17 -18.75 7.53
CA TRP A 488 0.05 -17.57 8.41
C TRP A 488 -1.41 -17.21 8.72
N GLY A 489 -2.35 -17.96 8.13
CA GLY A 489 -3.78 -17.83 8.36
C GLY A 489 -4.42 -16.68 7.60
N PHE A 490 -5.36 -16.02 8.28
CA PHE A 490 -6.28 -15.07 7.69
C PHE A 490 -5.61 -13.76 7.29
N VAL A 491 -6.08 -13.19 6.17
CA VAL A 491 -5.73 -11.83 5.73
C VAL A 491 -6.88 -10.90 6.09
N PRO A 492 -6.72 -9.98 7.07
CA PRO A 492 -7.77 -9.05 7.44
C PRO A 492 -8.01 -8.01 6.34
N PHE A 493 -9.23 -7.49 6.23
CA PHE A 493 -9.57 -6.51 5.18
C PHE A 493 -8.75 -5.23 5.27
N ASP A 494 -8.37 -4.78 6.47
CA ASP A 494 -7.46 -3.64 6.62
C ASP A 494 -6.06 -3.90 5.99
N HIS A 495 -5.64 -5.15 5.79
CA HIS A 495 -4.38 -5.54 5.12
C HIS A 495 -4.48 -5.58 3.59
N VAL A 496 -5.67 -5.54 2.97
CA VAL A 496 -5.86 -5.46 1.50
C VAL A 496 -5.46 -4.11 0.88
N VAL A 497 -4.35 -4.07 0.13
CA VAL A 497 -3.80 -2.84 -0.46
C VAL A 497 -4.55 -2.44 -1.73
N GLY A 498 -4.76 -3.39 -2.64
CA GLY A 498 -5.37 -3.08 -3.93
C GLY A 498 -5.38 -4.22 -4.94
N LYS A 499 -5.94 -3.91 -6.11
CA LYS A 499 -6.13 -4.83 -7.24
C LYS A 499 -5.03 -4.63 -8.29
N PRO A 500 -4.25 -5.66 -8.66
CA PRO A 500 -3.43 -5.65 -9.87
C PRO A 500 -4.27 -5.33 -11.10
N LEU A 501 -3.85 -4.34 -11.89
CA LEU A 501 -4.55 -3.89 -13.09
C LEU A 501 -4.00 -4.59 -14.33
N PHE A 502 -2.70 -4.43 -14.58
CA PHE A 502 -2.00 -5.01 -15.73
C PHE A 502 -0.49 -5.02 -15.49
N ILE A 503 0.19 -5.92 -16.19
CA ILE A 503 1.65 -5.95 -16.31
C ILE A 503 2.02 -4.92 -17.38
N TRP A 504 2.80 -3.91 -17.02
CA TRP A 504 3.21 -2.84 -17.94
C TRP A 504 4.63 -3.03 -18.49
N PHE A 505 5.42 -3.89 -17.85
CA PHE A 505 6.76 -4.26 -18.28
C PHE A 505 7.14 -5.62 -17.67
N SER A 506 8.04 -6.37 -18.31
CA SER A 506 8.51 -7.67 -17.81
C SER A 506 9.98 -7.86 -18.19
N LEU A 507 10.80 -8.22 -17.20
CA LEU A 507 12.19 -8.65 -17.39
C LEU A 507 12.27 -10.16 -17.27
N LYS A 508 12.95 -10.82 -18.21
CA LYS A 508 13.11 -12.27 -18.18
C LYS A 508 13.89 -12.66 -16.93
N ASN A 509 13.26 -13.41 -16.02
CA ASN A 509 13.86 -13.88 -14.76
C ASN A 509 14.34 -12.75 -13.83
N GLY A 510 13.76 -11.55 -13.94
CA GLY A 510 14.08 -10.43 -13.05
C GLY A 510 15.47 -9.80 -13.21
N ASN A 511 16.20 -10.09 -14.29
CA ASN A 511 17.52 -9.51 -14.60
C ASN A 511 17.56 -8.84 -15.97
#